data_AF-A0A3Q2CIC8-F1
#
_entry.id   AF-A0A3Q2CIC8-F1
#
_cell.length_a   1.000
_cell.length_b   1.000
_cell.length_c   1.000
_cell.angle_alpha   90.00
_cell.angle_beta   90.00
_cell.angle_gamma   90.00
#
_symmetry.space_group_name_H-M   'P 1'
#
loop_
_entity.id
_entity.type
_entity.pdbx_description
1 polymer ?
#
loop_
_entity_poly.entity_id
_entity_poly.type
_entity_poly.pdbx_seq_one_letter_code
_entity_poly.pdbx_strand_id
1 'polypeptide(L)' 'MSLKPADLTSDTTGLTEEQLKSLDSIFEETYKAKYPIVGYTAARLLNKDGSPNEDFKPEDQPHFQIKDEF' A
#
# COMPACT_ATOMS: atom_id res chain seq x y z
N MET A 1 16.19 -4.12 -6.01
CA MET A 1 14.86 -4.73 -5.79
C MET A 1 14.80 -6.05 -6.54
N SER A 2 14.32 -7.11 -5.91
CA SER A 2 14.16 -8.41 -6.56
C SER A 2 12.87 -8.44 -7.39
N LEU A 3 12.89 -9.12 -8.53
CA LEU A 3 11.71 -9.34 -9.39
C LEU A 3 11.22 -10.79 -9.32
N LYS A 4 11.73 -11.58 -8.38
CA LYS A 4 11.28 -12.95 -8.19
C LYS A 4 9.87 -12.91 -7.59
N PRO A 5 8.93 -13.76 -8.05
CA PRO A 5 7.56 -13.77 -7.53
C PRO A 5 7.47 -13.92 -6.01
N ALA A 6 8.34 -14.74 -5.42
CA ALA A 6 8.38 -14.98 -3.98
C ALA A 6 8.79 -13.75 -3.14
N ASP A 7 9.49 -12.79 -3.75
CA ASP A 7 9.97 -11.58 -3.08
C ASP A 7 8.97 -10.40 -3.20
N LEU A 8 7.93 -10.54 -4.03
CA LEU A 8 6.89 -9.52 -4.25
C LEU A 8 5.77 -9.64 -3.21
N THR A 9 6.11 -9.33 -1.96
CA THR A 9 5.18 -9.42 -0.83
C THR A 9 4.88 -8.04 -0.24
N SER A 10 3.78 -7.92 0.50
CA SER A 10 3.45 -6.71 1.26
C SER A 10 4.20 -6.60 2.60
N ASP A 11 4.91 -7.65 3.01
CA ASP A 11 5.66 -7.66 4.26
C ASP A 11 6.97 -6.89 4.10
N THR A 12 7.10 -5.82 4.87
CA THR A 12 8.30 -4.97 4.91
C THR A 12 9.17 -5.25 6.14
N THR A 13 8.77 -6.20 6.99
CA THR A 13 9.56 -6.57 8.16
C THR A 13 10.89 -7.18 7.70
N GLY A 14 12.00 -6.54 8.11
CA GLY A 14 13.36 -6.92 7.68
C GLY A 14 14.00 -5.97 6.65
N LEU A 15 13.28 -4.96 6.15
CA LEU A 15 13.89 -3.88 5.37
C LEU A 15 14.56 -2.83 6.28
N THR A 16 15.67 -2.26 5.82
CA THR A 16 16.32 -1.13 6.50
C THR A 16 15.58 0.18 6.24
N GLU A 17 15.79 1.20 7.08
CA GLU A 17 15.19 2.53 6.90
C GLU A 17 15.53 3.16 5.54
N GLU A 18 16.77 2.98 5.08
CA GLU A 18 17.20 3.47 3.76
C GLU A 18 16.46 2.78 2.61
N GLN A 19 16.21 1.47 2.73
CA GLN A 19 15.45 0.70 1.75
C GLN A 19 13.98 1.11 1.73
N LEU A 20 13.39 1.35 2.91
CA LEU A 20 12.02 1.87 3.02
C LEU A 20 11.90 3.24 2.38
N LYS A 21 12.85 4.15 2.66
CA LYS A 21 12.88 5.48 2.04
C LYS A 21 13.04 5.41 0.52
N SER A 22 13.88 4.51 0.04
CA SER A 22 14.03 4.29 -1.41
C SER A 22 12.74 3.75 -2.05
N LEU A 23 11.99 2.89 -1.35
CA LEU A 23 10.71 2.36 -1.84
C LEU A 23 9.67 3.48 -1.96
N ASP A 24 9.60 4.33 -0.94
CA ASP A 24 8.64 5.43 -0.85
C ASP A 24 8.89 6.50 -1.92
N SER A 25 10.15 6.90 -2.13
CA SER A 25 10.53 7.85 -3.21
C SER A 25 10.16 7.32 -4.59
N ILE A 26 10.42 6.04 -4.89
CA ILE A 26 10.03 5.44 -6.18
C ILE A 26 8.50 5.43 -6.34
N PHE A 27 7.77 5.07 -5.29
CA PHE A 27 6.31 5.04 -5.31
C PHE A 27 5.71 6.44 -5.57
N GLU A 28 6.17 7.46 -4.84
CA GLU A 28 5.70 8.84 -4.97
C GLU A 28 6.10 9.48 -6.29
N GLU A 29 7.38 9.41 -6.66
CA GLU A 29 7.91 10.17 -7.81
C GLU A 29 7.60 9.50 -9.15
N THR A 30 7.52 8.16 -9.19
CA THR A 30 7.35 7.43 -10.45
C THR A 30 5.93 6.90 -10.61
N TYR A 31 5.42 6.17 -9.60
CA TYR A 31 4.12 5.49 -9.74
C TYR A 31 2.96 6.47 -9.59
N LYS A 32 2.91 7.29 -8.54
CA LYS A 32 1.83 8.26 -8.35
C LYS A 32 1.82 9.37 -9.40
N ALA A 33 2.98 9.74 -9.93
CA ALA A 33 3.07 10.71 -11.03
C ALA A 33 2.43 10.20 -12.33
N LYS A 34 2.50 8.88 -12.58
CA LYS A 34 2.03 8.27 -13.83
C LYS A 34 0.66 7.61 -13.72
N TYR A 35 0.29 7.13 -12.54
CA TYR A 35 -0.91 6.34 -12.30
C TYR A 35 -1.68 6.91 -11.10
N PRO A 36 -2.95 7.33 -11.29
CA PRO A 36 -3.77 7.74 -10.17
C PRO A 36 -4.01 6.56 -9.22
N ILE A 37 -3.99 6.82 -7.92
CA ILE A 37 -4.36 5.82 -6.92
C ILE A 37 -5.88 5.60 -7.03
N VAL A 38 -6.28 4.42 -7.54
CA VAL A 38 -7.70 4.03 -7.70
C VAL A 38 -8.27 3.37 -6.45
N GLY A 39 -7.43 3.10 -5.45
CA GLY A 39 -7.76 2.40 -4.22
C GLY A 39 -6.51 1.76 -3.64
N TYR A 40 -6.58 1.36 -2.37
CA TYR A 40 -5.47 0.68 -1.69
C TYR A 40 -5.69 -0.83 -1.75
N THR A 41 -4.72 -1.57 -2.31
CA THR A 41 -4.68 -3.03 -2.30
C THR A 41 -4.43 -3.50 -0.88
N ALA A 42 -5.51 -3.78 -0.17
CA ALA A 42 -5.39 -3.96 1.25
C ALA A 42 -5.19 -5.45 1.58
N ALA A 43 -3.94 -5.78 1.90
CA ALA A 43 -3.69 -6.83 2.89
C ALA A 43 -4.40 -6.50 4.24
N ARG A 44 -4.85 -5.25 4.44
CA ARG A 44 -5.63 -4.78 5.61
C ARG A 44 -7.16 -4.94 5.46
N LEU A 45 -7.66 -5.13 4.23
CA LEU A 45 -9.06 -5.52 3.96
C LEU A 45 -9.24 -7.02 4.16
N LEU A 46 -8.15 -7.76 4.38
CA LEU A 46 -8.18 -9.19 4.56
C LEU A 46 -7.68 -9.54 5.97
N ASN A 47 -8.29 -10.53 6.58
CA ASN A 47 -7.78 -11.19 7.76
C ASN A 47 -6.50 -11.95 7.41
N LYS A 48 -5.78 -12.45 8.42
CA LYS A 48 -4.51 -13.19 8.24
C LYS A 48 -4.66 -14.45 7.35
N ASP A 49 -5.87 -14.97 7.23
CA ASP A 49 -6.23 -16.12 6.39
C ASP A 49 -6.63 -15.74 4.95
N GLY A 50 -6.68 -14.44 4.63
CA GLY A 50 -7.08 -13.93 3.32
C GLY A 50 -8.59 -13.73 3.14
N SER A 51 -9.41 -13.94 4.18
CA SER A 51 -10.85 -13.63 4.13
C SER A 51 -11.12 -12.13 4.30
N PRO A 52 -12.24 -11.57 3.79
CA PRO A 52 -12.59 -10.16 4.01
C PRO A 52 -12.67 -9.77 5.49
N ASN A 53 -12.14 -8.59 5.82
CA ASN A 53 -12.17 -7.98 7.14
C ASN A 53 -13.34 -6.98 7.22
N GLU A 54 -14.42 -7.39 7.89
CA GLU A 54 -15.65 -6.60 8.08
C GLU A 54 -15.44 -5.37 8.98
N ASP A 55 -14.40 -5.35 9.82
CA ASP A 55 -14.10 -4.23 10.72
C ASP A 55 -13.29 -3.12 10.05
N PHE A 56 -12.95 -3.27 8.78
CA PHE A 56 -12.18 -2.27 8.04
C PHE A 56 -12.97 -0.97 7.86
N LYS A 57 -12.36 0.15 8.24
CA LYS A 57 -12.88 1.50 8.00
C LYS A 57 -11.95 2.29 7.07
N PRO A 58 -12.43 2.75 5.90
CA PRO A 58 -11.63 3.54 4.98
C PRO A 58 -10.99 4.78 5.61
N GLU A 59 -11.69 5.42 6.56
CA GLU A 59 -11.23 6.61 7.28
C GLU A 59 -9.99 6.43 8.16
N ASP A 60 -9.62 5.20 8.53
CA ASP A 60 -8.43 4.94 9.36
C ASP A 60 -7.11 4.98 8.57
N GLN A 61 -7.16 5.30 7.27
CA GLN A 61 -5.98 5.36 6.43
C GLN A 61 -5.32 6.75 6.44
N PRO A 62 -3.97 6.84 6.57
CA PRO A 62 -3.25 8.10 6.81
C PRO A 62 -3.33 9.12 5.65
N HIS A 63 -3.77 8.70 4.47
CA HIS A 63 -3.88 9.54 3.27
C HIS A 63 -5.26 9.47 2.60
N PHE A 64 -6.28 8.95 3.29
CA PHE A 64 -7.63 8.95 2.75
C PHE A 64 -8.19 10.37 2.82
N GLN A 65 -8.24 11.04 1.67
CA GLN A 65 -9.03 12.25 1.53
C GLN A 65 -10.35 11.86 0.90
N ILE A 66 -11.44 12.01 1.67
CA ILE A 66 -12.79 11.99 1.11
C ILE A 66 -12.84 13.17 0.16
N LYS A 67 -12.83 12.90 -1.15
CA LYS A 67 -13.27 13.92 -2.10
C LYS A 67 -14.77 14.03 -1.91
N ASP A 68 -15.23 15.17 -1.37
CA ASP A 68 -16.63 15.56 -1.50
C ASP A 68 -16.90 15.76 -2.99
N GLU A 69 -17.47 14.75 -3.63
CA GLU A 69 -18.10 14.90 -4.95
C GLU A 69 -19.54 15.36 -4.73
N PHE A 70 -19.74 16.67 -4.67
CA PHE A 70 -21.05 17.34 -4.82
C PHE A 70 -20.92 18.57 -5.73
#